data_AF-A0AAT9S5L2-F1
#
_entry.id   AF-A0AAT9S5L2-F1
#
_cell.length_a   1.000
_cell.length_b   1.000
_cell.length_c   1.000
_cell.angle_alpha   90.00
_cell.angle_beta   90.00
_cell.angle_gamma   90.00
#
_symmetry.space_group_name_H-M   'P 1'
#
loop_
_entity.id
_entity.type
_entity.pdbx_description
1 polymer ?
#
loop_
_entity_poly.entity_id
_entity_poly.type
_entity_poly.pdbx_seq_one_letter_code
_entity_poly.pdbx_strand_id
1 'polypeptide(L)'
;MDLAARARRLQGTVPRPALDLLAQAEAGLQEASAMESANDRFATAHLAALRTAAAVLAARGRPPEGASDGRRRRIRSAWEVLPEVAPELTEWSVLFAARARTRARAEAGLPGAASMREAEDLLRDARMFLRISQRILLSDSWQLENLRLPDPEPAFRDADERAALESPPLDIPLGHTPPGPPLGDDDDEWDE
;
A
#
# COMPACT_ATOMS: atom_id res chain seq x y z
N MET A 1 9.46 -10.52 10.43
CA MET A 1 8.44 -9.74 9.68
C MET A 1 8.87 -9.75 8.23
N ASP A 2 8.13 -10.44 7.38
CA ASP A 2 8.64 -11.01 6.12
C ASP A 2 8.84 -9.97 5.00
N LEU A 3 10.10 -9.81 4.59
CA LEU A 3 10.58 -8.90 3.54
C LEU A 3 10.10 -9.37 2.15
N ALA A 4 9.90 -10.68 1.97
CA ALA A 4 9.35 -11.26 0.75
C ALA A 4 7.86 -10.92 0.56
N ALA A 5 7.07 -10.88 1.64
CA ALA A 5 5.67 -10.45 1.60
C ALA A 5 5.51 -8.95 1.31
N ARG A 6 6.48 -8.14 1.74
CA ARG A 6 6.52 -6.69 1.50
C ARG A 6 6.95 -6.38 0.06
N ALA A 7 7.93 -7.10 -0.46
CA ALA A 7 8.34 -7.06 -1.87
C ALA A 7 7.23 -7.56 -2.82
N ARG A 8 6.47 -8.60 -2.45
CA ARG A 8 5.39 -9.16 -3.27
C ARG A 8 4.16 -8.24 -3.38
N ARG A 9 3.91 -7.36 -2.40
CA ARG A 9 2.88 -6.29 -2.50
C ARG A 9 3.26 -5.13 -3.42
N LEU A 10 4.56 -4.94 -3.67
CA LEU A 10 5.06 -3.84 -4.51
C LEU A 10 5.09 -4.20 -6.01
N GLN A 11 4.88 -5.47 -6.37
CA GLN A 11 5.20 -6.02 -7.69
C GLN A 11 4.17 -5.75 -8.81
N GLY A 12 3.00 -5.18 -8.50
CA GLY A 12 1.94 -4.97 -9.51
C GLY A 12 1.98 -3.64 -10.27
N THR A 13 2.44 -2.56 -9.63
CA THR A 13 2.08 -1.19 -10.05
C THR A 13 3.19 -0.14 -9.82
N VAL A 14 4.23 -0.43 -9.03
CA VAL A 14 5.39 0.46 -8.84
C VAL A 14 6.51 0.08 -9.82
N PRO A 15 7.11 1.03 -10.57
CA PRO A 15 8.18 0.73 -11.51
C PRO A 15 9.38 0.03 -10.83
N ARG A 16 9.93 -1.03 -11.44
CA ARG A 16 11.11 -1.75 -10.92
C ARG A 16 12.28 -0.83 -10.54
N PRO A 17 12.64 0.21 -11.32
CA PRO A 17 13.70 1.14 -10.93
C PRO A 17 13.45 1.84 -9.60
N ALA A 18 12.19 2.13 -9.26
CA ALA A 18 11.84 2.73 -7.97
C ALA A 18 12.02 1.71 -6.84
N LEU A 19 11.67 0.44 -7.06
CA LEU A 19 11.87 -0.63 -6.08
C LEU A 19 13.35 -0.87 -5.79
N ASP A 20 14.19 -0.87 -6.82
CA ASP A 20 15.64 -1.04 -6.69
C ASP A 20 16.26 0.10 -5.86
N LEU A 21 15.82 1.34 -6.08
CA LEU A 21 16.25 2.50 -5.31
C LEU A 21 15.83 2.43 -3.84
N LEU A 22 14.62 1.94 -3.54
CA LEU A 22 14.16 1.73 -2.16
C LEU A 22 14.97 0.63 -1.45
N ALA A 23 15.28 -0.46 -2.14
CA ALA A 23 16.11 -1.53 -1.59
C ALA A 23 17.53 -1.04 -1.28
N GLN A 24 18.12 -0.25 -2.18
CA GLN A 24 19.43 0.39 -1.95
C GLN A 24 19.39 1.41 -0.80
N ALA A 25 18.29 2.15 -0.65
CA ALA A 25 18.12 3.07 0.47
C ALA A 25 18.06 2.31 1.80
N GLU A 26 17.30 1.21 1.87
CA GLU A 26 17.21 0.38 3.08
C GLU A 26 18.56 -0.23 3.46
N ALA A 27 19.28 -0.80 2.49
CA ALA A 27 20.63 -1.32 2.70
C ALA A 27 21.58 -0.23 3.21
N GLY A 28 21.56 0.96 2.59
CA GLY A 28 22.39 2.09 3.01
C GLY A 28 22.07 2.59 4.43
N LEU A 29 20.80 2.53 4.86
CA LEU A 29 20.44 2.90 6.24
C LEU A 29 20.87 1.86 7.29
N GLN A 30 20.98 0.59 6.89
CA GLN A 30 21.56 -0.46 7.75
C GLN A 30 23.06 -0.30 7.88
N GLU A 31 23.74 -0.07 6.76
CA GLU A 31 25.16 0.23 6.72
C GLU A 31 25.49 1.47 7.56
N ALA A 32 24.74 2.57 7.39
CA ALA A 32 24.92 3.79 8.17
C ALA A 32 24.78 3.56 9.69
N SER A 33 23.91 2.66 10.16
CA SER A 33 23.83 2.36 11.60
C SER A 33 25.09 1.70 12.17
N ALA A 34 25.81 0.95 11.34
CA ALA A 34 27.01 0.23 11.77
C ALA A 34 28.27 1.10 11.72
N MET A 35 28.21 2.27 11.08
CA MET A 35 29.35 3.18 10.97
C MET A 35 29.67 3.87 12.29
N GLU A 36 30.93 3.81 12.71
CA GLU A 36 31.45 4.46 13.93
C GLU A 36 31.75 5.96 13.71
N SER A 37 32.15 6.32 12.49
CA SER A 37 32.45 7.69 12.07
C SER A 37 31.16 8.49 11.87
N ALA A 38 31.05 9.63 12.55
CA ALA A 38 29.91 10.54 12.40
C ALA A 38 29.76 11.07 10.97
N ASN A 39 30.88 11.38 10.31
CA ASN A 39 30.89 11.87 8.92
C ASN A 39 30.37 10.80 7.95
N ASP A 40 30.88 9.57 8.06
CA ASP A 40 30.51 8.48 7.15
C ASP A 40 29.04 8.08 7.37
N ARG A 41 28.61 8.01 8.64
CA ARG A 41 27.20 7.79 9.00
C ARG A 41 26.31 8.88 8.40
N PHE A 42 26.68 10.15 8.54
CA PHE A 42 25.91 11.29 8.03
C PHE A 42 25.80 11.25 6.50
N ALA A 43 26.93 11.07 5.80
CA ALA A 43 26.98 10.99 4.34
C ALA A 43 26.12 9.84 3.80
N THR A 44 26.26 8.66 4.40
CA THR A 44 25.55 7.44 3.98
C THR A 44 24.04 7.53 4.26
N ALA A 45 23.65 8.07 5.42
CA ALA A 45 22.24 8.32 5.74
C ALA A 45 21.60 9.32 4.77
N HIS A 46 22.31 10.39 4.40
CA HIS A 46 21.81 11.36 3.43
C HIS A 46 21.69 10.78 2.02
N LEU A 47 22.66 9.96 1.60
CA LEU A 47 22.62 9.28 0.31
C LEU A 47 21.44 8.30 0.23
N ALA A 48 21.14 7.58 1.31
CA ALA A 48 19.95 6.74 1.38
C ALA A 48 18.67 7.58 1.24
N ALA A 49 18.59 8.75 1.88
CA ALA A 49 17.45 9.66 1.70
C ALA A 49 17.31 10.15 0.24
N LEU A 50 18.42 10.44 -0.45
CA LEU A 50 18.41 10.80 -1.88
C LEU A 50 17.89 9.68 -2.77
N ARG A 51 18.27 8.43 -2.48
CA ARG A 51 17.75 7.26 -3.20
C ARG A 51 16.24 7.10 -2.99
N THR A 52 15.76 7.30 -1.77
CA THR A 52 14.32 7.33 -1.47
C THR A 52 13.60 8.41 -2.29
N ALA A 53 14.12 9.64 -2.33
CA ALA A 53 13.52 10.71 -3.13
C ALA A 53 13.51 10.35 -4.62
N ALA A 54 14.62 9.83 -5.15
CA ALA A 54 14.71 9.37 -6.53
C ALA A 54 13.70 8.24 -6.85
N ALA A 55 13.42 7.35 -5.88
CA ALA A 55 12.39 6.32 -6.04
C ALA A 55 10.99 6.92 -6.19
N VAL A 56 10.66 7.94 -5.37
CA VAL A 56 9.37 8.65 -5.49
C VAL A 56 9.27 9.36 -6.84
N LEU A 57 10.32 10.04 -7.27
CA LEU A 57 10.37 10.68 -8.59
C LEU A 57 10.20 9.65 -9.73
N ALA A 58 10.84 8.48 -9.63
CA ALA A 58 10.72 7.42 -10.62
C ALA A 58 9.34 6.76 -10.64
N ALA A 59 8.65 6.69 -9.49
CA ALA A 59 7.33 6.07 -9.37
C ALA A 59 6.19 7.00 -9.82
N ARG A 60 6.30 8.31 -9.53
CA ARG A 60 5.28 9.32 -9.86
C ARG A 60 5.55 10.07 -11.16
N GLY A 61 6.80 10.07 -11.62
CA GLY A 61 7.26 10.87 -12.76
C GLY A 61 7.08 10.17 -14.10
N ARG A 62 6.14 10.69 -14.89
CA ARG A 62 6.22 10.67 -16.35
C ARG A 62 7.56 11.31 -16.77
N PRO A 63 8.38 10.68 -17.63
CA PRO A 63 9.62 11.29 -18.07
C PRO A 63 9.29 12.61 -18.78
N PRO A 64 9.93 13.74 -18.44
CA PRO A 64 9.86 14.90 -19.31
C PRO A 64 10.42 14.49 -20.67
N GLU A 65 9.68 14.79 -21.75
CA GLU A 65 10.12 14.53 -23.12
C GLU A 65 11.54 15.09 -23.31
N GLY A 66 12.51 14.19 -23.52
CA GLY A 66 13.94 14.54 -23.69
C GLY A 66 14.88 14.24 -22.51
N ALA A 67 14.43 13.56 -21.44
CA ALA A 67 15.26 13.18 -20.29
C ALA A 67 16.00 11.83 -20.44
N SER A 68 16.31 11.41 -21.67
CA SER A 68 17.04 10.16 -21.96
C SER A 68 18.55 10.21 -21.65
N ASP A 69 19.06 11.27 -21.03
CA ASP A 69 20.48 11.34 -20.70
C ASP A 69 20.69 12.07 -19.36
N GLY A 70 21.45 11.47 -18.46
CA GLY A 70 21.70 11.89 -17.07
C GLY A 70 22.39 13.25 -16.92
N ARG A 71 22.47 14.05 -17.99
CA ARG A 71 23.19 15.31 -18.11
C ARG A 71 22.31 16.56 -17.90
N ARG A 72 20.98 16.51 -18.11
CA ARG A 72 20.06 17.64 -17.85
C ARG A 72 19.46 17.68 -16.44
N ARG A 73 19.51 16.56 -15.70
CA ARG A 73 19.19 16.51 -14.25
C ARG A 73 20.21 17.27 -13.37
N ARG A 74 21.16 17.95 -14.00
CA ARG A 74 22.30 18.62 -13.38
C ARG A 74 22.01 20.07 -12.97
N ILE A 75 20.82 20.61 -13.27
CA ILE A 75 20.47 22.01 -12.96
C ILE A 75 19.52 22.15 -11.75
N ARG A 76 18.74 21.12 -11.39
CA ARG A 76 17.91 21.14 -10.18
C ARG A 76 18.14 19.93 -9.30
N SER A 77 18.34 20.17 -8.00
CA SER A 77 18.50 19.14 -6.97
C SER A 77 17.25 18.26 -6.90
N ALA A 78 17.40 16.99 -6.51
CA ALA A 78 16.26 16.12 -6.24
C ALA A 78 15.31 16.74 -5.18
N TRP A 79 15.86 17.51 -4.24
CA TRP A 79 15.11 18.23 -3.22
C TRP A 79 14.34 19.46 -3.75
N GLU A 80 14.70 19.98 -4.92
CA GLU A 80 13.93 21.04 -5.57
C GLU A 80 12.77 20.47 -6.40
N VAL A 81 12.95 19.27 -6.95
CA VAL A 81 11.95 18.63 -7.83
C VAL A 81 10.91 17.83 -7.03
N LEU A 82 11.28 17.27 -5.88
CA LEU A 82 10.38 16.43 -5.07
C LEU A 82 9.04 17.11 -4.74
N PRO A 83 8.98 18.38 -4.29
CA PRO A 83 7.72 19.05 -3.98
C PRO A 83 6.77 19.20 -5.19
N GLU A 84 7.29 19.21 -6.42
CA GLU A 84 6.47 19.35 -7.64
C GLU A 84 5.63 18.10 -7.92
N VAL A 85 6.16 16.91 -7.63
CA VAL A 85 5.47 15.61 -7.87
C VAL A 85 4.96 14.96 -6.57
N ALA A 86 5.43 15.45 -5.44
CA ALA A 86 5.12 14.97 -4.11
C ALA A 86 5.08 16.16 -3.13
N PRO A 87 4.01 16.99 -3.19
CA PRO A 87 3.87 18.18 -2.34
C PRO A 87 3.72 17.85 -0.84
N GLU A 88 3.15 16.69 -0.52
CA GLU A 88 3.07 16.11 0.82
C GLU A 88 4.44 15.68 1.40
N LEU A 89 5.51 15.67 0.59
CA LEU A 89 6.91 15.48 1.02
C LEU A 89 7.72 16.78 1.07
N THR A 90 7.09 17.95 0.93
CA THR A 90 7.78 19.26 0.90
C THR A 90 8.63 19.51 2.15
N GLU A 91 8.10 19.25 3.34
CA GLU A 91 8.82 19.47 4.60
C GLU A 91 10.11 18.64 4.69
N TRP A 92 10.02 17.37 4.27
CA TRP A 92 11.19 16.50 4.16
C TRP A 92 12.21 17.06 3.18
N SER A 93 11.74 17.57 2.04
CA SER A 93 12.59 18.18 1.03
C SER A 93 13.40 19.36 1.57
N VAL A 94 12.75 20.26 2.31
CA VAL A 94 13.39 21.41 2.96
C VAL A 94 14.42 20.95 3.99
N LEU A 95 14.04 20.00 4.85
CA LEU A 95 14.91 19.45 5.89
C LEU A 95 16.18 18.80 5.31
N PHE A 96 16.06 18.01 4.25
CA PHE A 96 17.24 17.39 3.63
C PHE A 96 18.05 18.40 2.80
N ALA A 97 17.41 19.33 2.09
CA ALA A 97 18.12 20.38 1.37
C ALA A 97 19.03 21.21 2.30
N ALA A 98 18.53 21.57 3.49
CA ALA A 98 19.31 22.28 4.50
C ALA A 98 20.58 21.54 4.95
N ARG A 99 20.57 20.19 4.88
CA ARG A 99 21.68 19.32 5.30
C ARG A 99 22.64 18.93 4.17
N ALA A 100 22.35 19.32 2.93
CA ALA A 100 23.15 18.93 1.76
C ALA A 100 24.60 19.45 1.82
N ARG A 101 24.83 20.65 2.35
CA ARG A 101 26.18 21.22 2.50
C ARG A 101 27.00 20.45 3.54
N THR A 102 26.37 20.07 4.66
CA THR A 102 27.00 19.24 5.69
C THR A 102 27.43 17.89 5.12
N ARG A 103 26.55 17.26 4.31
CA ARG A 103 26.87 16.02 3.61
C ARG A 103 28.07 16.19 2.67
N ALA A 104 28.09 17.24 1.85
CA ALA A 104 29.21 17.47 0.94
C ALA A 104 30.55 17.64 1.67
N ARG A 105 30.54 18.29 2.85
CA ARG A 105 31.74 18.39 3.70
C ARG A 105 32.14 17.05 4.31
N ALA A 106 31.16 16.27 4.78
CA ALA A 106 31.39 14.95 5.37
C ALA A 106 31.96 13.96 4.33
N GLU A 107 31.41 13.94 3.11
CA GLU A 107 31.93 13.13 1.99
C GLU A 107 33.33 13.54 1.55
N ALA A 108 33.67 14.82 1.67
CA ALA A 108 35.03 15.32 1.42
C ALA A 108 36.03 14.94 2.54
N GLY A 109 35.59 14.22 3.58
CA GLY A 109 36.43 13.81 4.70
C GLY A 109 36.84 14.97 5.61
N LEU A 110 36.14 16.11 5.55
CA LEU A 110 36.49 17.25 6.39
C LEU A 110 36.24 16.91 7.87
N PRO A 111 37.24 17.10 8.75
CA PRO A 111 37.10 16.76 10.16
C PRO A 111 36.00 17.60 10.82
N GLY A 112 35.15 16.95 11.62
CA GLY A 112 34.05 17.60 12.32
C GLY A 112 32.96 18.18 11.41
N ALA A 113 32.79 17.66 10.19
CA ALA A 113 31.73 18.11 9.30
C ALA A 113 30.33 17.84 9.87
N ALA A 114 30.15 16.73 10.60
CA ALA A 114 28.95 16.44 11.38
C ALA A 114 29.33 15.90 12.76
N SER A 115 28.54 16.23 13.77
CA SER A 115 28.58 15.57 15.08
C SER A 115 27.87 14.22 15.04
N MET A 116 28.20 13.35 15.99
CA MET A 116 27.55 12.04 16.13
C MET A 116 26.04 12.18 16.32
N ARG A 117 25.61 13.18 17.10
CA ARG A 117 24.20 13.47 17.32
C ARG A 117 23.48 13.86 16.03
N GLU A 118 24.06 14.77 15.24
CA GLU A 118 23.48 15.17 13.95
C GLU A 118 23.40 13.97 12.99
N ALA A 119 24.39 13.08 13.01
CA ALA A 119 24.39 11.86 12.20
C ALA A 119 23.28 10.88 12.63
N GLU A 120 23.04 10.71 13.92
CA GLU A 120 21.96 9.88 14.45
C GLU A 120 20.57 10.46 14.19
N ASP A 121 20.42 11.78 14.36
CA ASP A 121 19.18 12.49 14.05
C ASP A 121 18.87 12.38 12.55
N LEU A 122 19.87 12.59 11.69
CA LEU A 122 19.71 12.40 10.24
C LEU A 122 19.37 10.94 9.88
N LEU A 123 19.98 9.96 10.54
CA LEU A 123 19.67 8.55 10.33
C LEU A 123 18.23 8.21 10.73
N ARG A 124 17.74 8.78 11.85
CA ARG A 124 16.34 8.65 12.28
C ARG A 124 15.39 9.28 11.28
N ASP A 125 15.69 10.50 10.83
CA ASP A 125 14.92 11.24 9.84
C ASP A 125 14.86 10.50 8.50
N ALA A 126 16.00 10.00 8.01
CA ALA A 126 16.07 9.24 6.75
C ALA A 126 15.28 7.92 6.81
N ARG A 127 15.29 7.22 7.94
CA ARG A 127 14.44 6.02 8.16
C ARG A 127 12.97 6.35 8.17
N MET A 128 12.60 7.48 8.78
CA MET A 128 11.20 7.93 8.82
C MET A 128 10.73 8.34 7.42
N PHE A 129 11.53 9.10 6.71
CA PHE A 129 11.28 9.48 5.32
C PHE A 129 11.08 8.23 4.43
N LEU A 130 12.00 7.25 4.48
CA LEU A 130 11.85 5.99 3.74
C LEU A 130 10.51 5.29 4.04
N ARG A 131 10.14 5.19 5.32
CA ARG A 131 8.87 4.55 5.72
C ARG A 131 7.65 5.29 5.16
N ILE A 132 7.65 6.63 5.24
CA ILE A 132 6.57 7.47 4.72
C ILE A 132 6.47 7.32 3.21
N SER A 133 7.60 7.42 2.49
CA SER A 133 7.64 7.25 1.04
C SER A 133 7.16 5.88 0.60
N GLN A 134 7.61 4.80 1.26
CA GLN A 134 7.10 3.45 0.98
C GLN A 134 5.59 3.36 1.17
N ARG A 135 5.04 3.95 2.24
CA ARG A 135 3.60 3.96 2.50
C ARG A 135 2.83 4.70 1.41
N ILE A 136 3.31 5.88 1.03
CA ILE A 136 2.72 6.69 -0.04
C ILE A 136 2.69 5.91 -1.36
N LEU A 137 3.83 5.34 -1.76
CA LEU A 137 3.92 4.58 -3.00
C LEU A 137 3.02 3.35 -3.00
N LEU A 138 2.89 2.66 -1.86
CA LEU A 138 1.92 1.56 -1.71
C LEU A 138 0.49 2.07 -1.86
N SER A 139 0.11 3.17 -1.21
CA SER A 139 -1.24 3.74 -1.29
C SER A 139 -1.59 4.16 -2.72
N ASP A 140 -0.72 4.88 -3.42
CA ASP A 140 -0.92 5.28 -4.82
C ASP A 140 -1.12 4.03 -5.71
N SER A 141 -0.33 2.99 -5.45
CA SER A 141 -0.35 1.73 -6.21
C SER A 141 -1.66 0.94 -6.01
N TRP A 142 -2.23 0.98 -4.79
CA TRP A 142 -3.54 0.41 -4.48
C TRP A 142 -4.67 1.18 -5.16
N GLN A 143 -4.59 2.51 -5.21
CA GLN A 143 -5.59 3.32 -5.90
C GLN A 143 -5.61 3.03 -7.41
N LEU A 144 -4.44 2.88 -8.03
CA LEU A 144 -4.35 2.54 -9.46
C LEU A 144 -4.89 1.13 -9.77
N GLU A 145 -4.61 0.14 -8.92
CA GLU A 145 -5.17 -1.21 -9.10
C GLU A 145 -6.70 -1.22 -8.92
N ASN A 146 -7.22 -0.53 -7.90
CA ASN A 146 -8.66 -0.42 -7.66
C ASN A 146 -9.41 0.35 -8.77
N LEU A 147 -8.74 1.28 -9.47
CA LEU A 147 -9.31 1.97 -10.65
C LEU A 147 -9.26 1.11 -11.91
N ARG A 148 -8.36 0.13 -11.99
CA ARG A 148 -8.20 -0.77 -13.13
C ARG A 148 -9.16 -1.95 -13.07
N LEU A 149 -9.51 -2.38 -11.86
CA LEU A 149 -10.60 -3.33 -11.64
C LEU A 149 -11.92 -2.56 -11.82
N PRO A 150 -12.76 -2.87 -12.82
CA PRO A 150 -14.14 -2.39 -12.80
C PRO A 150 -14.79 -2.86 -11.49
N ASP A 151 -15.77 -2.09 -10.99
CA ASP A 151 -16.62 -2.53 -9.87
C ASP A 151 -16.94 -4.01 -10.08
N PRO A 152 -16.77 -4.90 -9.08
CA PRO A 152 -17.35 -6.22 -9.22
C PRO A 152 -18.83 -5.94 -9.50
N GLU A 153 -19.25 -6.17 -10.75
CA GLU A 153 -20.66 -6.34 -11.13
C GLU A 153 -21.33 -6.97 -9.91
N PRO A 154 -22.38 -6.38 -9.33
CA PRO A 154 -22.97 -6.88 -8.09
C PRO A 154 -23.50 -8.29 -8.35
N ALA A 155 -22.63 -9.28 -8.26
CA ALA A 155 -22.87 -10.67 -8.65
C ALA A 155 -23.72 -11.40 -7.61
N PHE A 156 -24.36 -10.67 -6.70
CA PHE A 156 -25.19 -11.24 -5.64
C PHE A 156 -26.35 -10.34 -5.24
N ARG A 157 -27.15 -9.88 -6.21
CA ARG A 157 -28.48 -9.39 -5.89
C ARG A 157 -29.54 -9.53 -6.98
N ASP A 158 -29.59 -10.67 -7.69
CA ASP A 158 -30.74 -10.98 -8.57
C ASP A 158 -31.11 -12.48 -8.67
N ALA A 159 -30.43 -13.38 -7.94
CA ALA A 159 -30.78 -14.81 -7.97
C ALA A 159 -31.79 -15.23 -6.88
N ASP A 160 -31.92 -14.47 -5.79
CA ASP A 160 -32.75 -14.88 -4.63
C ASP A 160 -34.17 -14.30 -4.65
N GLU A 161 -34.43 -13.23 -5.41
CA GLU A 161 -35.74 -12.56 -5.43
C GLU A 161 -36.74 -13.24 -6.38
N ARG A 162 -36.26 -14.07 -7.31
CA ARG A 162 -37.11 -14.91 -8.17
C ARG A 162 -37.52 -16.23 -7.53
N ALA A 163 -36.74 -16.75 -6.58
CA ALA A 163 -37.09 -17.96 -5.83
C ALA A 163 -38.19 -17.72 -4.78
N ALA A 164 -38.42 -16.46 -4.38
CA ALA A 164 -39.43 -16.10 -3.38
C ALA A 164 -40.86 -15.90 -3.94
N LEU A 165 -41.06 -15.87 -5.26
CA LEU A 165 -42.37 -15.57 -5.88
C LEU A 165 -43.00 -16.74 -6.66
N GLU A 166 -42.39 -17.93 -6.65
CA GLU A 166 -42.90 -19.11 -7.36
C GLU A 166 -43.05 -20.31 -6.42
N SER A 167 -43.87 -20.14 -5.38
CA SER A 167 -44.48 -21.27 -4.66
C SER A 167 -45.88 -21.51 -5.21
N PRO A 168 -46.18 -22.67 -5.82
CA PRO A 168 -47.55 -23.04 -6.18
C PRO A 168 -48.37 -23.35 -4.91
N PRO A 169 -49.69 -23.10 -4.89
CA PRO A 169 -50.53 -23.43 -3.75
C PRO A 169 -50.63 -24.95 -3.59
N LEU A 170 -50.41 -25.46 -2.38
CA LEU A 170 -50.73 -26.84 -2.03
C LEU A 170 -52.25 -26.98 -1.88
N ASP A 171 -52.85 -27.81 -2.74
CA ASP A 171 -54.19 -28.35 -2.57
C ASP A 171 -54.28 -29.12 -1.25
N ILE A 172 -55.04 -28.60 -0.29
CA ILE A 172 -55.52 -29.36 0.86
C ILE A 172 -56.99 -29.72 0.58
N PRO A 173 -57.31 -30.98 0.22
CA PRO A 173 -58.69 -31.38 0.05
C PRO A 173 -59.41 -31.45 1.40
N LEU A 174 -60.64 -30.95 1.37
CA LEU A 174 -61.57 -30.66 2.47
C LEU A 174 -61.84 -31.87 3.38
N GLY A 175 -61.51 -31.72 4.67
CA GLY A 175 -62.11 -32.52 5.75
C GLY A 175 -63.55 -32.07 5.97
N HIS A 176 -64.51 -32.91 5.59
CA HIS A 176 -65.93 -32.70 5.86
C HIS A 176 -66.22 -32.95 7.35
N THR A 177 -66.68 -31.91 8.05
CA THR A 177 -67.23 -31.98 9.42
C THR A 177 -68.48 -32.88 9.45
N PRO A 178 -68.68 -33.72 10.48
CA PRO A 178 -69.66 -34.82 10.45
C PRO A 178 -71.09 -34.36 10.77
N PRO A 179 -72.14 -35.09 10.32
CA PRO A 179 -73.44 -35.09 10.97
C PRO A 179 -73.61 -36.29 11.94
N GLY A 180 -74.34 -36.06 13.02
CA GLY A 180 -74.48 -36.94 14.19
C GLY A 180 -75.39 -38.18 14.03
N PRO A 181 -75.54 -38.98 15.10
CA PRO A 181 -76.35 -40.21 15.13
C PRO A 181 -77.85 -39.86 15.18
N PRO A 182 -78.82 -40.72 14.78
CA PRO A 182 -79.07 -42.00 15.48
C PRO A 182 -79.85 -43.13 14.74
N LEU A 183 -80.03 -44.26 15.46
CA LEU A 183 -81.03 -45.37 15.33
C LEU A 183 -80.95 -46.18 14.03
N GLY A 184 -80.91 -47.50 13.98
CA GLY A 184 -81.30 -48.68 14.79
C GLY A 184 -81.28 -49.81 13.71
N ASP A 185 -81.49 -51.09 13.91
CA ASP A 185 -81.67 -52.05 14.99
C ASP A 185 -81.26 -53.38 14.31
N ASP A 186 -81.03 -54.40 15.14
CA ASP A 186 -81.02 -55.82 14.76
C ASP A 186 -79.83 -56.27 13.88
N ASP A 187 -79.23 -57.43 14.05
CA ASP A 187 -79.29 -58.53 15.00
C ASP A 187 -78.09 -59.40 14.58
N ASP A 188 -77.84 -60.45 15.35
CA ASP A 188 -76.93 -61.55 15.05
C ASP A 188 -75.45 -61.31 15.34
N GLU A 189 -74.69 -62.22 15.94
CA GLU A 189 -74.89 -63.54 16.54
C GLU A 189 -73.43 -64.03 16.75
N TRP A 190 -73.24 -65.06 17.58
CA TRP A 190 -72.02 -65.85 17.74
C TRP A 190 -71.03 -65.43 18.83
N ASP A 191 -71.29 -66.05 19.98
CA ASP A 191 -70.40 -66.46 21.06
C ASP A 191 -68.95 -66.84 20.64
N GLU A 192 -67.97 -66.46 21.48
CA GLU A 192 -67.08 -67.39 22.22
C GLU A 192 -66.24 -66.66 23.29
#